data_AF-A0A6B2US11-F1
#
_entry.id   AF-A0A6B2US11-F1
#
_cell.length_a   1.000
_cell.length_b   1.000
_cell.length_c   1.000
_cell.angle_alpha   90.00
_cell.angle_beta   90.00
_cell.angle_gamma   90.00
#
_symmetry.space_group_name_H-M   'P 1'
#
loop_
_entity.id
_entity.type
_entity.pdbx_description
1 polymer ?
#
loop_
_entity_poly.entity_id
_entity_poly.type
_entity_poly.pdbx_seq_one_letter_code
_entity_poly.pdbx_strand_id
1 'polypeptide(L)'
;MSTTDTTLVHEGTFAVLGPDGGLTGRRGSSPDGLFRRDARHLSRYELTVDGEAPQVLVPLREEDGGATCVLAPAGTRDTPPAHTVVRDLALASGALVERIRLVNNGPRPRTARLALLVDADFADQFELRSDHRVYAKDGARRTVRAEAAGPRWTYTRGSWESVTTVTASPAPAAVEEAGPTARRLLWDLDLPALGAAEVLLRVEARPHGATAPA
;
A
#
# COMPACT_ATOMS: atom_id res chain seq x y z
N MET A 1 9.59 18.78 11.57
CA MET A 1 10.24 18.58 10.26
C MET A 1 9.14 18.37 9.24
N SER A 2 9.12 19.16 8.17
CA SER A 2 8.12 19.00 7.10
C SER A 2 8.32 17.62 6.46
N THR A 3 7.40 16.69 6.73
CA THR A 3 7.36 15.36 6.12
C THR A 3 6.75 15.51 4.73
N THR A 4 7.58 15.83 3.76
CA THR A 4 7.18 15.95 2.35
C THR A 4 6.85 14.56 1.81
N ASP A 5 5.75 14.46 1.05
CA ASP A 5 5.42 13.24 0.31
C ASP A 5 6.51 12.90 -0.72
N THR A 6 6.61 11.63 -1.09
CA THR A 6 7.48 11.15 -2.17
C THR A 6 6.62 10.82 -3.39
N THR A 7 7.03 11.25 -4.58
CA THR A 7 6.31 10.94 -5.83
C THR A 7 7.16 10.03 -6.72
N LEU A 8 6.72 8.78 -6.91
CA LEU A 8 7.32 7.86 -7.87
C LEU A 8 6.61 7.95 -9.21
N VAL A 9 7.34 7.85 -10.32
CA VAL A 9 6.78 7.89 -11.68
C VAL A 9 7.42 6.83 -12.58
N HIS A 10 6.61 6.04 -13.27
CA HIS A 10 7.06 5.06 -14.26
C HIS A 10 5.96 4.76 -15.29
N GLU A 11 6.26 4.91 -16.59
CA GLU A 11 5.38 4.54 -17.72
C GLU A 11 3.89 4.92 -17.56
N GLY A 12 3.61 6.19 -17.26
CA GLY A 12 2.24 6.70 -17.10
C GLY A 12 1.52 6.20 -15.84
N THR A 13 2.26 5.58 -14.92
CA THR A 13 1.84 5.25 -13.56
C THR A 13 2.61 6.14 -12.61
N PHE A 14 1.96 6.68 -11.59
CA PHE A 14 2.64 7.43 -10.55
C PHE A 14 2.04 7.12 -9.18
N ALA A 15 2.84 7.25 -8.13
CA ALA A 15 2.40 7.05 -6.75
C ALA A 15 2.84 8.25 -5.91
N VAL A 16 1.90 8.84 -5.16
CA VAL A 16 2.17 9.90 -4.19
C VAL A 16 2.05 9.29 -2.81
N LEU A 17 3.17 9.13 -2.11
CA LEU A 17 3.33 8.34 -0.90
C LEU A 17 3.69 9.22 0.29
N GLY A 18 3.18 8.86 1.47
CA GLY A 18 3.60 9.48 2.72
C GLY A 18 5.05 9.16 3.09
N PRO A 19 5.61 9.81 4.13
CA PRO A 19 6.98 9.59 4.60
C PRO A 19 7.21 8.16 5.12
N ASP A 20 6.15 7.44 5.48
CA ASP A 20 6.18 6.05 5.90
C ASP A 20 6.04 5.06 4.73
N GLY A 21 5.84 5.55 3.49
CA GLY A 21 5.47 4.74 2.33
C GLY A 21 4.01 4.31 2.32
N GLY A 22 3.15 4.95 3.12
CA GLY A 22 1.73 4.67 3.22
C GLY A 22 0.85 5.58 2.36
N LEU A 23 -0.43 5.18 2.23
CA LEU A 23 -1.49 5.94 1.58
C LEU A 23 -2.70 6.04 2.52
N THR A 24 -3.14 7.26 2.79
CA THR A 24 -4.22 7.58 3.74
C THR A 24 -5.53 7.96 3.04
N GLY A 25 -5.57 7.94 1.71
CA GLY A 25 -6.74 8.29 0.89
C GLY A 25 -7.04 9.78 0.87
N ARG A 26 -6.04 10.60 1.16
CA ARG A 26 -6.08 12.06 1.16
C ARG A 26 -6.61 12.58 -0.18
N ARG A 27 -7.41 13.63 -0.10
CA ARG A 27 -7.97 14.37 -1.25
C ARG A 27 -7.48 15.83 -1.17
N GLY A 28 -7.78 16.61 -2.20
CA GLY A 28 -7.52 18.05 -2.23
C GLY A 28 -6.43 18.43 -3.22
N SER A 29 -5.55 19.34 -2.82
CA SER A 29 -4.46 19.85 -3.66
C SER A 29 -3.29 18.87 -3.82
N SER A 30 -3.11 17.94 -2.87
CA SER A 30 -2.10 16.88 -2.92
C SER A 30 -2.73 15.54 -2.52
N PRO A 31 -3.58 14.94 -3.37
CA PRO A 31 -4.14 13.62 -3.10
C PRO A 31 -3.03 12.56 -3.11
N ASP A 32 -3.05 11.66 -2.15
CA ASP A 32 -2.19 10.47 -2.16
C ASP A 32 -2.86 9.34 -2.95
N GLY A 33 -2.05 8.40 -3.44
CA GLY A 33 -2.55 7.23 -4.13
C GLY A 33 -1.57 6.62 -5.13
N LEU A 34 -1.94 5.44 -5.65
CA LEU A 34 -1.41 4.93 -6.92
C LEU A 34 -2.35 5.35 -8.04
N PHE A 35 -1.82 6.00 -9.06
CA PHE A 35 -2.59 6.59 -10.14
C PHE A 35 -2.17 6.03 -11.50
N ARG A 36 -3.15 5.80 -12.37
CA ARG A 36 -2.91 5.41 -13.76
C ARG A 36 -4.11 5.80 -14.61
N ARG A 37 -3.86 6.36 -15.81
CA ARG A 37 -4.90 6.84 -16.75
C ARG A 37 -6.03 7.63 -16.06
N ASP A 38 -5.65 8.69 -15.34
CA ASP A 38 -6.54 9.64 -14.66
C ASP A 38 -7.43 9.08 -13.52
N ALA A 39 -7.18 7.86 -13.05
CA ALA A 39 -7.89 7.25 -11.92
C ALA A 39 -6.94 6.83 -10.79
N ARG A 40 -7.41 6.95 -9.54
CA ARG A 40 -6.74 6.43 -8.35
C ARG A 40 -7.06 4.94 -8.18
N HIS A 41 -6.08 4.11 -8.47
CA HIS A 41 -6.17 2.66 -8.38
C HIS A 41 -5.96 2.11 -6.97
N LEU A 42 -5.16 2.79 -6.13
CA LEU A 42 -4.96 2.44 -4.72
C LEU A 42 -5.16 3.70 -3.88
N SER A 43 -6.13 3.66 -2.98
CA SER A 43 -6.52 4.79 -2.13
C SER A 43 -6.11 4.60 -0.67
N ARG A 44 -5.94 3.36 -0.20
CA ARG A 44 -5.41 3.06 1.14
C ARG A 44 -4.29 2.05 1.08
N TYR A 45 -3.27 2.27 1.89
CA TYR A 45 -2.09 1.43 2.02
C TYR A 45 -1.40 1.73 3.34
N GLU A 46 -1.91 1.19 4.43
CA GLU A 46 -1.51 1.56 5.79
C GLU A 46 -0.96 0.33 6.51
N LEU A 47 0.31 0.41 6.93
CA LEU A 47 1.04 -0.68 7.57
C LEU A 47 0.89 -0.59 9.10
N THR A 48 0.62 -1.71 9.75
CA THR A 48 0.79 -1.84 11.20
C THR A 48 1.62 -3.07 11.53
N VAL A 49 2.34 -3.00 12.66
CA VAL A 49 3.06 -4.13 13.24
C VAL A 49 2.65 -4.27 14.70
N ASP A 50 2.28 -5.49 15.09
CA ASP A 50 1.77 -5.80 16.43
C ASP A 50 0.57 -4.90 16.83
N GLY A 51 -0.23 -4.49 15.83
CA GLY A 51 -1.44 -3.68 16.00
C GLY A 51 -1.24 -2.16 15.92
N GLU A 52 0.01 -1.69 15.88
CA GLU A 52 0.34 -0.25 15.94
C GLU A 52 0.98 0.24 14.63
N ALA A 53 0.72 1.49 14.27
CA ALA A 53 1.41 2.13 13.15
C ALA A 53 2.87 2.43 13.56
N PRO A 54 3.87 1.92 12.82
CA PRO A 54 5.27 2.17 13.17
C PRO A 54 5.65 3.62 12.88
N GLN A 55 6.54 4.17 13.70
CA GLN A 55 7.08 5.53 13.58
C GLN A 55 8.15 5.60 12.49
N VAL A 56 8.15 6.70 11.74
CA VAL A 56 9.17 6.98 10.72
C VAL A 56 10.50 7.33 11.39
N LEU A 57 11.53 6.49 11.18
CA LEU A 57 12.91 6.79 11.58
C LEU A 57 13.69 7.47 10.45
N VAL A 58 13.53 6.94 9.24
CA VAL A 58 14.04 7.54 8.00
C VAL A 58 12.86 7.70 7.06
N PRO A 59 12.49 8.94 6.67
CA PRO A 59 11.38 9.15 5.76
C PRO A 59 11.70 8.56 4.39
N LEU A 60 10.65 8.17 3.68
CA LEU A 60 10.74 7.67 2.32
C LEU A 60 11.50 8.66 1.43
N ARG A 61 12.52 8.14 0.74
CA ARG A 61 13.37 8.90 -0.17
C ARG A 61 13.67 8.06 -1.39
N GLU A 62 13.68 8.70 -2.55
CA GLU A 62 14.03 8.05 -3.81
C GLU A 62 15.51 7.64 -3.81
N GLU A 63 15.76 6.38 -4.15
CA GLU A 63 17.08 5.75 -4.23
C GLU A 63 17.06 4.75 -5.40
N ASP A 64 18.03 4.85 -6.33
CA ASP A 64 18.29 3.87 -7.40
C ASP A 64 17.06 3.34 -8.17
N GLY A 65 16.12 4.21 -8.55
CA GLY A 65 14.93 3.84 -9.33
C GLY A 65 13.77 3.28 -8.49
N GLY A 66 13.87 3.33 -7.17
CA GLY A 66 12.79 3.11 -6.21
C GLY A 66 12.82 4.16 -5.10
N ALA A 67 12.30 3.82 -3.94
CA ALA A 67 12.39 4.60 -2.71
C ALA A 67 12.38 3.72 -1.47
N THR A 68 13.12 4.14 -0.46
CA THR A 68 13.30 3.38 0.78
C THR A 68 12.94 4.21 2.00
N CYS A 69 12.25 3.61 2.96
CA CYS A 69 12.03 4.18 4.29
C CYS A 69 12.36 3.16 5.38
N VAL A 70 12.64 3.68 6.58
CA VAL A 70 12.91 2.86 7.78
C VAL A 70 11.95 3.29 8.87
N LEU A 71 11.20 2.32 9.40
CA LEU A 71 10.21 2.51 10.45
C LEU A 71 10.55 1.63 11.65
N ALA A 72 10.02 1.97 12.82
CA ALA A 72 10.05 1.10 13.99
C ALA A 72 8.83 1.38 14.88
N PRO A 73 8.34 0.40 15.66
CA PRO A 73 7.41 0.70 16.74
C PRO A 73 7.92 1.82 17.64
N ALA A 74 7.01 2.49 18.33
CA ALA A 74 7.38 3.39 19.41
C ALA A 74 8.26 2.64 20.43
N GLY A 75 9.36 3.25 20.81
CA GLY A 75 10.28 2.73 21.81
C GLY A 75 10.88 3.87 22.63
N THR A 76 11.46 3.50 23.76
CA THR A 76 12.20 4.41 24.63
C THR A 76 13.65 3.95 24.74
N ARG A 77 14.49 4.76 25.39
CA ARG A 77 15.87 4.36 25.68
C ARG A 77 15.95 3.05 26.47
N ASP A 78 15.05 2.87 27.43
CA ASP A 78 15.03 1.71 28.33
C ASP A 78 14.22 0.54 27.76
N THR A 79 13.40 0.80 26.73
CA THR A 79 12.63 -0.21 26.01
C THR A 79 12.74 0.07 24.51
N PRO A 80 13.89 -0.28 23.89
CA PRO A 80 14.09 -0.01 22.48
C PRO A 80 13.11 -0.82 21.62
N PRO A 81 12.78 -0.34 20.41
CA PRO A 81 11.86 -1.05 19.52
C PRO A 81 12.34 -2.48 19.26
N ALA A 82 11.45 -3.44 19.45
CA ALA A 82 11.79 -4.86 19.32
C ALA A 82 12.14 -5.24 17.87
N HIS A 83 11.65 -4.48 16.90
CA HIS A 83 11.90 -4.73 15.48
C HIS A 83 12.03 -3.43 14.69
N THR A 84 12.69 -3.54 13.54
CA THR A 84 12.85 -2.48 12.55
C THR A 84 12.15 -2.90 11.27
N VAL A 85 11.39 -2.00 10.65
CA VAL A 85 10.76 -2.20 9.34
C VAL A 85 11.59 -1.46 8.31
N VAL A 86 12.05 -2.13 7.28
CA VAL A 86 12.61 -1.49 6.08
C VAL A 86 11.62 -1.74 4.95
N ARG A 87 11.21 -0.67 4.27
CA ARG A 87 10.30 -0.75 3.13
C ARG A 87 11.01 -0.21 1.90
N ASP A 88 11.11 -1.05 0.88
CA ASP A 88 11.66 -0.68 -0.42
C ASP A 88 10.51 -0.71 -1.44
N LEU A 89 10.17 0.44 -2.02
CA LEU A 89 9.06 0.62 -2.95
C LEU A 89 9.58 1.02 -4.32
N ALA A 90 8.98 0.53 -5.39
CA ALA A 90 9.27 0.99 -6.74
C ALA A 90 8.03 0.90 -7.62
N LEU A 91 8.02 1.67 -8.71
CA LEU A 91 7.04 1.47 -9.78
C LEU A 91 7.66 0.62 -10.90
N ALA A 92 6.89 -0.37 -11.34
CA ALA A 92 7.09 -1.10 -12.59
C ALA A 92 5.90 -0.82 -13.52
N SER A 93 5.94 -1.27 -14.78
CA SER A 93 4.90 -1.05 -15.78
C SER A 93 3.48 -1.35 -15.26
N GLY A 94 2.76 -0.31 -14.81
CA GLY A 94 1.41 -0.42 -14.26
C GLY A 94 1.30 -0.97 -12.83
N ALA A 95 2.38 -1.10 -12.06
CA ALA A 95 2.34 -1.67 -10.73
C ALA A 95 3.25 -0.96 -9.71
N LEU A 96 2.78 -0.85 -8.47
CA LEU A 96 3.63 -0.59 -7.30
C LEU A 96 4.14 -1.94 -6.78
N VAL A 97 5.46 -2.10 -6.71
CA VAL A 97 6.10 -3.25 -6.08
C VAL A 97 6.74 -2.81 -4.78
N GLU A 98 6.70 -3.66 -3.78
CA GLU A 98 7.29 -3.39 -2.48
C GLU A 98 7.93 -4.63 -1.88
N ARG A 99 9.06 -4.45 -1.19
CA ARG A 99 9.61 -5.41 -0.24
C ARG A 99 9.54 -4.81 1.15
N ILE A 100 8.79 -5.45 2.04
CA ILE A 100 8.77 -5.14 3.47
C ILE A 100 9.67 -6.14 4.17
N ARG A 101 10.74 -5.66 4.80
CA ARG A 101 11.63 -6.47 5.63
C ARG A 101 11.46 -6.10 7.10
N LEU A 102 11.11 -7.09 7.91
CA LEU A 102 10.95 -6.94 9.35
C LEU A 102 12.15 -7.58 10.06
N VAL A 103 13.01 -6.75 10.67
CA VAL A 103 14.24 -7.16 11.33
C VAL A 103 14.00 -7.26 12.83
N ASN A 104 14.33 -8.38 13.45
CA ASN A 104 14.32 -8.54 14.90
C ASN A 104 15.59 -7.93 15.51
N ASN A 105 15.43 -6.92 16.35
CA ASN A 105 16.55 -6.26 17.01
C ASN A 105 17.01 -7.02 18.27
N GLY A 106 16.27 -8.06 18.67
CA GLY A 106 16.50 -8.80 19.92
C GLY A 106 17.28 -10.12 19.74
N PRO A 107 17.91 -10.61 20.83
CA PRO A 107 18.69 -11.85 20.81
C PRO A 107 17.84 -13.12 20.94
N ARG A 108 16.51 -13.01 20.97
CA ARG A 108 15.58 -14.15 21.08
C ARG A 108 14.64 -14.17 19.88
N PRO A 109 14.27 -15.36 19.36
CA PRO A 109 13.25 -15.47 18.33
C PRO A 109 11.92 -14.91 18.82
N ARG A 110 11.13 -14.36 17.89
CA ARG A 110 9.86 -13.70 18.17
C ARG A 110 8.92 -13.87 16.97
N THR A 111 7.63 -13.91 17.23
CA THR A 111 6.62 -13.72 16.19
C THR A 111 6.16 -12.27 16.20
N ALA A 112 6.02 -11.66 15.02
CA ALA A 112 5.47 -10.33 14.85
C ALA A 112 4.25 -10.39 13.92
N ARG A 113 3.20 -9.64 14.27
CA ARG A 113 1.98 -9.58 13.46
C ARG A 113 2.04 -8.41 12.51
N LEU A 114 2.26 -8.67 11.23
CA LEU A 114 2.19 -7.67 10.18
C LEU A 114 0.74 -7.55 9.69
N ALA A 115 0.25 -6.33 9.56
CA ALA A 115 -1.04 -6.08 8.92
C ALA A 115 -0.93 -4.93 7.92
N LEU A 116 -1.63 -5.07 6.78
CA LEU A 116 -1.68 -4.06 5.74
C LEU A 116 -3.14 -3.77 5.38
N LEU A 117 -3.59 -2.56 5.66
CA LEU A 117 -4.89 -2.06 5.23
C LEU A 117 -4.79 -1.51 3.81
N VAL A 118 -5.64 -2.03 2.93
CA VAL A 118 -5.66 -1.67 1.51
C VAL A 118 -7.07 -1.37 1.02
N ASP A 119 -7.21 -0.40 0.11
CA ASP A 119 -8.48 -0.11 -0.56
C ASP A 119 -8.22 0.53 -1.93
N ALA A 120 -9.17 0.36 -2.85
CA ALA A 120 -9.20 0.96 -4.16
C ALA A 120 -10.54 1.65 -4.38
N ASP A 121 -10.52 2.93 -4.79
CA ASP A 121 -11.75 3.70 -5.01
C ASP A 121 -12.06 4.01 -6.47
N PHE A 122 -11.05 3.98 -7.35
CA PHE A 122 -11.13 4.37 -8.77
C PHE A 122 -11.62 5.82 -8.94
N ALA A 123 -11.31 6.68 -7.98
CA ALA A 123 -11.66 8.08 -8.04
C ALA A 123 -10.90 8.75 -9.19
N ASP A 124 -11.59 9.51 -10.03
CA ASP A 124 -10.96 10.30 -11.07
C ASP A 124 -10.38 11.62 -10.51
N GLN A 125 -9.52 12.26 -11.29
CA GLN A 125 -8.88 13.51 -10.90
C GLN A 125 -9.84 14.65 -10.53
N PHE A 126 -11.10 14.62 -10.98
CA PHE A 126 -12.08 15.66 -10.65
C PHE A 126 -12.72 15.39 -9.29
N GLU A 127 -12.99 14.13 -8.95
CA GLU A 127 -13.49 13.72 -7.62
C GLU A 127 -12.47 13.95 -6.50
N LEU A 128 -11.18 14.00 -6.83
CA LEU A 128 -10.11 14.17 -5.86
C LEU A 128 -9.81 15.61 -5.47
N ARG A 129 -10.40 16.59 -6.16
CA ARG A 129 -10.17 18.02 -5.91
C ARG A 129 -10.77 18.48 -4.58
N SER A 130 -10.33 19.65 -4.12
CA SER A 130 -10.81 20.29 -2.89
C SER A 130 -12.23 20.86 -2.99
N ASP A 131 -12.88 20.82 -4.16
CA ASP A 131 -14.20 21.40 -4.38
C ASP A 131 -15.36 20.49 -3.95
N HIS A 132 -15.04 19.28 -3.45
CA HIS A 132 -15.98 18.28 -2.94
C HIS A 132 -17.13 17.96 -3.90
N ARG A 133 -16.92 18.14 -5.20
CA ARG A 133 -17.93 17.82 -6.21
C ARG A 133 -18.15 16.32 -6.27
N VAL A 134 -19.42 15.93 -6.24
CA VAL A 134 -19.86 14.56 -6.43
C VAL A 134 -20.44 14.44 -7.83
N TYR A 135 -19.91 13.51 -8.62
CA TYR A 135 -20.39 13.25 -9.97
C TYR A 135 -21.29 12.01 -9.94
N ALA A 136 -22.51 12.13 -10.48
CA ALA A 136 -23.39 10.98 -10.64
C ALA A 136 -22.75 9.99 -11.62
N LYS A 137 -22.50 8.77 -11.12
CA LYS A 137 -21.93 7.67 -11.90
C LYS A 137 -22.97 6.57 -12.02
N ASP A 138 -24.07 6.87 -12.70
CA ASP A 138 -25.17 5.92 -12.87
C ASP A 138 -24.69 4.61 -13.48
N GLY A 139 -25.08 3.50 -12.86
CA GLY A 139 -24.65 2.15 -13.24
C GLY A 139 -23.20 1.82 -12.86
N ALA A 140 -22.48 2.68 -12.14
CA ALA A 140 -21.17 2.34 -11.62
C ALA A 140 -21.26 1.33 -10.47
N ARG A 141 -20.42 0.31 -10.52
CA ARG A 141 -20.32 -0.72 -9.49
C ARG A 141 -18.85 -0.93 -9.13
N ARG A 142 -18.57 -0.93 -7.83
CA ARG A 142 -17.28 -1.36 -7.29
C ARG A 142 -17.49 -2.67 -6.53
N THR A 143 -16.64 -3.65 -6.81
CA THR A 143 -16.64 -4.93 -6.10
C THR A 143 -15.22 -5.26 -5.67
N VAL A 144 -15.11 -6.07 -4.62
CA VAL A 144 -13.86 -6.63 -4.15
C VAL A 144 -14.05 -8.12 -3.94
N ARG A 145 -13.04 -8.91 -4.32
CA ARG A 145 -12.98 -10.35 -4.09
C ARG A 145 -11.66 -10.68 -3.41
N ALA A 146 -11.70 -11.54 -2.41
CA ALA A 146 -10.48 -12.14 -1.88
C ALA A 146 -10.02 -13.25 -2.84
N GLU A 147 -8.75 -13.26 -3.21
CA GLU A 147 -8.10 -14.33 -3.94
C GLU A 147 -6.95 -14.89 -3.10
N ALA A 148 -6.41 -16.06 -3.46
CA ALA A 148 -5.41 -16.76 -2.65
C ALA A 148 -4.14 -15.92 -2.41
N ALA A 149 -3.72 -15.12 -3.40
CA ALA A 149 -2.54 -14.26 -3.29
C ALA A 149 -2.84 -12.88 -2.70
N GLY A 150 -4.11 -12.49 -2.59
CA GLY A 150 -4.56 -11.19 -2.09
C GLY A 150 -5.84 -10.68 -2.76
N PRO A 151 -6.34 -9.49 -2.39
CA PRO A 151 -7.61 -8.96 -2.87
C PRO A 151 -7.54 -8.35 -4.28
N ARG A 152 -8.66 -8.46 -5.00
CA ARG A 152 -8.90 -7.84 -6.31
C ARG A 152 -10.12 -6.93 -6.24
N TRP A 153 -9.95 -5.67 -6.63
CA TRP A 153 -11.03 -4.71 -6.83
C TRP A 153 -11.37 -4.57 -8.31
N THR A 154 -12.65 -4.43 -8.62
CA THR A 154 -13.14 -4.17 -9.97
C THR A 154 -14.14 -3.02 -9.92
N TYR A 155 -13.94 -2.02 -10.76
CA TYR A 155 -14.88 -0.95 -11.04
C TYR A 155 -15.43 -1.11 -12.46
N THR A 156 -16.75 -1.10 -12.59
CA THR A 156 -17.44 -1.18 -13.89
C THR A 156 -18.40 -0.03 -14.08
N ARG A 157 -18.53 0.49 -15.29
CA ARG A 157 -19.59 1.43 -15.70
C ARG A 157 -19.90 1.25 -17.19
N GLY A 158 -21.03 0.64 -17.52
CA GLY A 158 -21.32 0.22 -18.89
C GLY A 158 -20.27 -0.78 -19.38
N SER A 159 -19.63 -0.51 -20.52
CA SER A 159 -18.51 -1.31 -21.05
C SER A 159 -17.16 -1.01 -20.40
N TRP A 160 -17.08 0.02 -19.55
CA TRP A 160 -15.84 0.40 -18.89
C TRP A 160 -15.55 -0.53 -17.72
N GLU A 161 -14.32 -1.04 -17.63
CA GLU A 161 -13.84 -1.90 -16.55
C GLU A 161 -12.41 -1.49 -16.18
N SER A 162 -12.18 -1.18 -14.91
CA SER A 162 -10.85 -1.00 -14.33
C SER A 162 -10.68 -1.93 -13.14
N VAL A 163 -9.45 -2.41 -12.94
CA VAL A 163 -9.11 -3.38 -11.90
C VAL A 163 -7.86 -2.97 -11.17
N THR A 164 -7.85 -3.22 -9.86
CA THR A 164 -6.65 -3.18 -9.04
C THR A 164 -6.51 -4.53 -8.34
N THR A 165 -5.33 -5.13 -8.38
CA THR A 165 -5.04 -6.39 -7.67
C THR A 165 -3.89 -6.17 -6.72
N VAL A 166 -4.00 -6.67 -5.49
CA VAL A 166 -2.88 -6.77 -4.55
C VAL A 166 -2.52 -8.23 -4.41
N THR A 167 -1.25 -8.55 -4.65
CA THR A 167 -0.69 -9.89 -4.42
C THR A 167 0.48 -9.83 -3.48
N ALA A 168 0.66 -10.85 -2.64
CA ALA A 168 1.76 -10.94 -1.72
C ALA A 168 2.46 -12.31 -1.72
N SER A 169 3.75 -12.31 -1.40
CA SER A 169 4.56 -13.50 -1.16
C SER A 169 5.41 -13.30 0.10
N PRO A 170 5.24 -14.11 1.17
CA PRO A 170 4.24 -15.17 1.29
C PRO A 170 2.80 -14.63 1.24
N ALA A 171 1.85 -15.50 0.86
CA ALA A 171 0.43 -15.16 0.90
C ALA A 171 0.01 -14.79 2.34
N PRO A 172 -0.92 -13.84 2.53
CA PRO A 172 -1.41 -13.50 3.86
C PRO A 172 -2.10 -14.71 4.51
N ALA A 173 -1.90 -14.87 5.81
CA ALA A 173 -2.59 -15.88 6.61
C ALA A 173 -4.11 -15.65 6.64
N ALA A 174 -4.53 -14.38 6.55
CA ALA A 174 -5.93 -14.00 6.44
C ALA A 174 -6.12 -12.68 5.67
N VAL A 175 -7.29 -12.53 5.06
CA VAL A 175 -7.75 -11.27 4.45
C VAL A 175 -9.11 -10.93 5.06
N GLU A 176 -9.14 -9.91 5.91
CA GLU A 176 -10.33 -9.48 6.63
C GLU A 176 -11.02 -8.31 5.94
N GLU A 177 -12.34 -8.20 6.12
CA GLU A 177 -13.09 -7.01 5.71
C GLU A 177 -12.84 -5.86 6.69
N ALA A 178 -12.40 -4.72 6.19
CA ALA A 178 -12.13 -3.51 7.00
C ALA A 178 -13.06 -2.34 6.63
N GLY A 179 -14.09 -2.62 5.82
CA GLY A 179 -15.03 -1.66 5.29
C GLY A 179 -15.71 -2.19 4.03
N PRO A 180 -16.51 -1.36 3.33
CA PRO A 180 -17.25 -1.79 2.14
C PRO A 180 -16.35 -2.38 1.06
N THR A 181 -15.19 -1.75 0.81
CA THR A 181 -14.18 -2.25 -0.12
C THR A 181 -12.80 -2.43 0.48
N ALA A 182 -12.52 -1.81 1.63
CA ALA A 182 -11.23 -1.96 2.30
C ALA A 182 -11.01 -3.40 2.79
N ARG A 183 -9.79 -3.89 2.66
CA ARG A 183 -9.35 -5.21 3.11
C ARG A 183 -8.10 -5.09 3.97
N ARG A 184 -7.98 -5.93 4.98
CA ARG A 184 -6.79 -6.02 5.84
C ARG A 184 -6.13 -7.37 5.62
N LEU A 185 -4.91 -7.35 5.08
CA LEU A 185 -4.08 -8.55 4.92
C LEU A 185 -3.26 -8.76 6.20
N LEU A 186 -3.18 -10.00 6.66
CA LEU A 186 -2.53 -10.36 7.93
C LEU A 186 -1.45 -11.41 7.73
N TRP A 187 -0.31 -11.25 8.40
CA TRP A 187 0.74 -12.25 8.50
C TRP A 187 1.20 -12.36 9.95
N ASP A 188 1.44 -13.59 10.41
CA ASP A 188 2.24 -13.85 11.59
C ASP A 188 3.63 -14.28 11.11
N LEU A 189 4.63 -13.41 11.30
CA LEU A 189 5.98 -13.59 10.80
C LEU A 189 6.90 -14.10 11.91
N ASP A 190 7.51 -15.26 11.68
CA ASP A 190 8.55 -15.78 12.56
C ASP A 190 9.87 -15.06 12.30
N LEU A 191 10.37 -14.37 13.31
CA LEU A 191 11.63 -13.64 13.27
C LEU A 191 12.67 -14.35 14.12
N PRO A 192 13.73 -14.92 13.52
CA PRO A 192 14.84 -15.50 14.28
C PRO A 192 15.53 -14.45 15.17
N ALA A 193 16.30 -14.92 16.16
CA ALA A 193 17.16 -14.02 16.93
C ALA A 193 18.11 -13.25 16.00
N LEU A 194 18.10 -11.91 16.10
CA LEU A 194 18.85 -11.02 15.21
C LEU A 194 18.59 -11.25 13.70
N GLY A 195 17.51 -11.95 13.36
CA GLY A 195 17.14 -12.32 12.00
C GLY A 195 16.09 -11.39 11.40
N ALA A 196 15.57 -11.75 10.23
CA ALA A 196 14.51 -11.02 9.57
C ALA A 196 13.55 -11.96 8.84
N ALA A 197 12.34 -11.46 8.58
CA ALA A 197 11.39 -12.02 7.63
C ALA A 197 11.01 -10.95 6.60
N GLU A 198 10.52 -11.39 5.45
CA GLU A 198 10.17 -10.51 4.34
C GLU A 198 8.80 -10.84 3.77
N VAL A 199 8.10 -9.80 3.33
CA VAL A 199 6.88 -9.87 2.53
C VAL A 199 7.10 -9.04 1.27
N LEU A 200 6.93 -9.67 0.12
CA LEU A 200 6.94 -9.04 -1.19
C LEU A 200 5.49 -8.74 -1.59
N LEU A 201 5.23 -7.51 -2.02
CA LEU A 201 3.92 -7.02 -2.40
C LEU A 201 3.95 -6.49 -3.83
N ARG A 202 2.86 -6.69 -4.55
CA ARG A 202 2.62 -6.09 -5.86
C ARG A 202 1.18 -5.61 -5.93
N VAL A 203 1.02 -4.32 -6.24
CA VAL A 203 -0.26 -3.67 -6.50
C VAL A 203 -0.32 -3.34 -7.97
N GLU A 204 -1.10 -4.10 -8.73
CA GLU A 204 -1.25 -3.91 -10.17
C GLU A 204 -2.48 -3.05 -10.48
N ALA A 205 -2.25 -1.94 -11.20
CA ALA A 205 -3.27 -1.04 -11.70
C ALA A 205 -3.57 -1.34 -13.18
N ARG A 206 -4.70 -1.96 -13.46
CA ARG A 206 -5.18 -2.27 -14.81
C ARG A 206 -6.38 -1.37 -15.16
N PRO A 207 -6.16 -0.20 -15.78
CA PRO A 207 -7.23 0.67 -16.23
C PRO A 207 -7.94 0.04 -17.43
N HIS A 208 -9.13 0.54 -17.73
CA HIS A 208 -9.88 0.12 -18.92
C HIS A 208 -9.05 0.20 -20.20
N GLY A 209 -9.21 -0.82 -21.05
CA GLY A 209 -8.49 -0.95 -22.31
C GLY A 209 -6.98 -1.19 -22.16
N ALA A 210 -6.48 -1.51 -20.97
CA ALA A 210 -5.13 -2.03 -20.81
C ALA A 210 -5.13 -3.55 -20.98
N THR A 211 -4.23 -4.06 -21.82
CA THR A 211 -3.93 -5.48 -21.91
C THR A 211 -3.41 -5.98 -20.56
N ALA A 212 -3.76 -7.20 -20.17
CA ALA A 212 -3.09 -7.85 -19.04
C ALA A 212 -1.58 -7.90 -19.33
N PRO A 213 -0.71 -7.70 -18.33
CA PRO A 213 0.72 -7.95 -18.51
C PRO A 213 0.91 -9.39 -18.99
N ALA A 214 1.82 -9.56 -19.95
CA ALA A 214 2.20 -10.85 -20.50
C ALA A 214 2.90 -11.73 -19.46
#